data_AF-A0A7X2SYW5-F1
#
_entry.id   AF-A0A7X2SYW5-F1
#
_cell.length_a   1.000
_cell.length_b   1.000
_cell.length_c   1.000
_cell.angle_alpha   90.00
_cell.angle_beta   90.00
_cell.angle_gamma   90.00
#
_symmetry.space_group_name_H-M   'P 1'
#
loop_
_entity.id
_entity.type
_entity.pdbx_description
1 polymer ?
#
loop_
_entity_poly.entity_id
_entity_poly.type
_entity_poly.pdbx_seq_one_letter_code
_entity_poly.pdbx_strand_id
1 'polypeptide(L)'
;TGPEESADYFRVLDDFIVNTLGEQARKHYQIIINDAAEVARLMKKAMPQVKENRRETGDAYSFNWSIRIEPDLQVPFLPTHENMANLNLYTNQPPEKLAADLRRAFSGIVAGNVKEMGIREIREKGRY
;
A
#
# COMPACT_ATOMS: atom_id res chain seq x y z
N THR A 1 5.61 -3.64 -11.74
CA THR A 1 6.20 -3.79 -13.09
C THR A 1 6.69 -2.45 -13.58
N GLY A 2 7.73 -2.43 -14.39
CA GLY A 2 8.31 -1.23 -14.98
C GLY A 2 9.39 -1.60 -16.02
N PRO A 3 9.97 -0.59 -16.69
CA PRO A 3 11.03 -0.82 -17.67
C PRO A 3 12.33 -1.28 -16.97
N GLU A 4 13.33 -1.68 -17.74
CA GLU A 4 14.58 -2.25 -17.22
C GLU A 4 15.31 -1.31 -16.25
N GLU A 5 15.28 0.00 -16.51
CA GLU A 5 15.93 1.01 -15.66
C GLU A 5 15.27 1.13 -14.28
N SER A 6 14.06 0.57 -14.11
CA SER A 6 13.35 0.53 -12.82
C SER A 6 13.73 -0.66 -11.94
N ALA A 7 14.61 -1.56 -12.39
CA ALA A 7 14.97 -2.78 -11.65
C ALA A 7 15.49 -2.48 -10.23
N ASP A 8 16.39 -1.50 -10.10
CA ASP A 8 16.95 -1.11 -8.79
C ASP A 8 15.89 -0.44 -7.91
N TYR A 9 14.99 0.36 -8.49
CA TYR A 9 13.85 0.93 -7.77
C TYR A 9 12.98 -0.16 -7.15
N PHE A 10 12.63 -1.20 -7.92
CA PHE A 10 11.82 -2.31 -7.41
C PHE A 10 12.57 -3.13 -6.36
N ARG A 11 13.90 -3.29 -6.47
CA ARG A 11 14.71 -3.95 -5.45
C ARG A 11 14.65 -3.20 -4.12
N VAL A 12 14.86 -1.88 -4.14
CA VAL A 12 14.77 -1.03 -2.94
C VAL A 12 13.37 -1.08 -2.33
N LEU A 13 12.32 -1.06 -3.17
CA LEU A 13 10.93 -1.15 -2.69
C LEU A 13 10.61 -2.51 -2.08
N ASP A 14 11.05 -3.61 -2.70
CA ASP A 14 10.88 -4.98 -2.21
C ASP A 14 11.61 -5.18 -0.87
N ASP A 15 12.85 -4.71 -0.78
CA ASP A 15 13.64 -4.74 0.46
C ASP A 15 12.94 -3.94 1.57
N PHE A 16 12.38 -2.76 1.27
CA PHE A 16 11.62 -1.98 2.24
C PHE A 16 10.38 -2.74 2.74
N ILE A 17 9.61 -3.36 1.83
CA ILE A 17 8.42 -4.13 2.17
C ILE A 17 8.78 -5.32 3.05
N VAL A 18 9.83 -6.07 2.71
CA VAL A 18 10.25 -7.24 3.50
C VAL A 18 10.80 -6.85 4.87
N ASN A 19 11.60 -5.78 4.94
CA ASN A 19 12.17 -5.32 6.20
C ASN A 19 11.13 -4.70 7.15
N THR A 20 9.95 -4.31 6.64
CA THR A 20 8.86 -3.76 7.45
C THR A 20 7.77 -4.78 7.73
N LEU A 21 7.23 -5.43 6.69
CA LEU A 21 6.05 -6.31 6.77
C LEU A 21 6.41 -7.80 6.80
N GLY A 22 7.70 -8.13 6.64
CA GLY A 22 8.22 -9.49 6.63
C GLY A 22 8.16 -10.16 5.26
N GLU A 23 8.94 -11.24 5.12
CA GLU A 23 9.04 -12.07 3.91
C GLU A 23 7.68 -12.56 3.40
N GLN A 24 6.73 -12.77 4.33
CA GLN A 24 5.37 -13.19 4.04
C GLN A 24 4.62 -12.21 3.12
N ALA A 25 5.02 -10.94 3.03
CA ALA A 25 4.39 -9.99 2.12
C ALA A 25 4.59 -10.38 0.64
N ARG A 26 5.71 -11.04 0.29
CA ARG A 26 6.02 -11.46 -1.10
C ARG A 26 5.00 -12.46 -1.67
N LYS A 27 4.19 -13.13 -0.84
CA LYS A 27 3.10 -14.01 -1.33
C LYS A 27 1.94 -13.25 -1.97
N HIS A 28 1.88 -11.92 -1.77
CA HIS A 28 0.78 -11.07 -2.23
C HIS A 28 1.11 -10.25 -3.47
N TYR A 29 2.33 -10.32 -4.01
CA TYR A 29 2.72 -9.60 -5.22
C TYR A 29 3.78 -10.37 -6.03
N GLN A 30 3.94 -9.95 -7.29
CA GLN A 30 5.01 -10.42 -8.17
C GLN A 30 5.62 -9.22 -8.89
N ILE A 31 6.96 -9.16 -8.92
CA ILE A 31 7.70 -8.12 -9.63
C ILE A 31 8.09 -8.67 -11.01
N ILE A 32 7.73 -7.94 -12.06
CA ILE A 32 8.01 -8.28 -13.47
C ILE A 32 8.66 -7.05 -14.10
N ILE A 33 9.90 -7.20 -14.54
CA ILE A 33 10.71 -6.14 -15.14
C ILE A 33 10.78 -6.34 -16.65
N ASN A 34 10.55 -5.27 -17.40
CA ASN A 34 10.70 -5.22 -18.85
C ASN A 34 9.90 -6.28 -19.66
N ASP A 35 8.75 -6.74 -19.15
CA ASP A 35 7.88 -7.68 -19.87
C ASP A 35 6.39 -7.33 -19.73
N ALA A 36 5.92 -6.44 -20.61
CA ALA A 36 4.52 -6.04 -20.66
C ALA A 36 3.58 -7.19 -21.07
N ALA A 37 4.07 -8.11 -21.92
CA ALA A 37 3.27 -9.24 -22.40
C ALA A 37 3.00 -10.25 -21.27
N GLU A 38 3.98 -10.52 -20.42
CA GLU A 38 3.82 -11.35 -19.21
C GLU A 38 2.83 -10.72 -18.23
N VAL A 39 2.94 -9.42 -17.95
CA VAL A 39 1.99 -8.72 -17.08
C VAL A 39 0.56 -8.92 -17.56
N ALA A 40 0.30 -8.73 -18.86
CA ALA A 40 -1.02 -8.93 -19.44
C ALA A 40 -1.47 -10.40 -19.36
N ARG A 41 -0.56 -11.35 -19.62
CA ARG A 41 -0.84 -12.78 -19.60
C ARG A 41 -1.24 -13.26 -18.20
N LEU A 42 -0.54 -12.81 -17.16
CA LEU A 42 -0.84 -13.17 -15.77
C LEU A 42 -2.19 -12.63 -15.33
N MET A 43 -2.50 -11.37 -15.63
CA MET A 43 -3.81 -10.79 -15.32
C MET A 43 -4.94 -11.53 -16.04
N LYS A 44 -4.76 -11.84 -17.34
CA LYS A 44 -5.75 -12.61 -18.11
C LYS A 44 -5.95 -14.02 -17.52
N LYS A 45 -4.88 -14.69 -17.10
CA LYS A 45 -4.89 -16.02 -16.48
C LYS A 45 -5.54 -16.01 -15.08
N ALA A 46 -5.46 -14.91 -14.35
CA ALA A 46 -6.08 -14.75 -13.04
C ALA A 46 -7.60 -14.54 -13.11
N MET A 47 -8.14 -14.00 -14.22
CA MET A 47 -9.58 -13.68 -14.31
C MET A 47 -10.52 -14.88 -14.08
N PRO A 48 -10.29 -16.08 -14.64
CA PRO A 48 -11.09 -17.25 -14.29
C PRO A 48 -11.05 -17.59 -12.80
N GLN A 49 -9.92 -17.41 -12.12
CA GLN A 49 -9.77 -17.66 -10.70
C GLN A 49 -10.53 -16.64 -9.86
N VAL A 50 -10.49 -15.36 -10.25
CA VAL A 50 -11.31 -14.30 -9.60
C VAL A 50 -12.79 -14.61 -9.77
N LYS A 51 -13.23 -14.97 -10.98
CA LYS A 51 -14.62 -15.35 -11.24
C LYS A 51 -15.05 -16.54 -10.39
N GLU A 52 -14.21 -17.56 -10.29
CA GLU A 52 -14.50 -18.74 -9.48
C GLU A 52 -14.59 -18.38 -8.00
N ASN A 53 -13.63 -17.62 -7.47
CA ASN A 53 -13.64 -17.16 -6.09
C ASN A 53 -14.94 -16.41 -5.73
N ARG A 54 -15.42 -15.50 -6.60
CA ARG A 54 -16.71 -14.82 -6.37
C ARG A 54 -17.89 -15.78 -6.41
N ARG A 55 -17.87 -16.77 -7.31
CA ARG A 55 -18.92 -17.78 -7.41
C ARG A 55 -18.99 -18.64 -6.15
N GLU A 56 -17.84 -19.08 -5.64
CA GLU A 56 -17.72 -19.91 -4.44
C GLU A 56 -18.19 -19.19 -3.18
N THR A 57 -17.95 -17.87 -3.07
CA THR A 57 -18.36 -17.07 -1.92
C THR A 57 -19.75 -16.43 -2.07
N GLY A 58 -20.40 -16.59 -3.22
CA GLY A 58 -21.67 -15.92 -3.54
C GLY A 58 -21.55 -14.40 -3.68
N ASP A 59 -20.35 -13.88 -3.94
CA ASP A 59 -20.06 -12.45 -4.04
C ASP A 59 -20.35 -11.92 -5.46
N ALA A 60 -20.52 -10.61 -5.59
CA ALA A 60 -20.74 -9.97 -6.88
C ALA A 60 -19.46 -10.01 -7.74
N TYR A 61 -19.63 -10.11 -9.06
CA TYR A 61 -18.50 -10.01 -9.99
C TYR A 61 -17.96 -8.58 -10.11
N SER A 62 -18.84 -7.57 -10.02
CA SER A 62 -18.52 -6.16 -10.25
C SER A 62 -18.09 -5.39 -8.99
N PHE A 63 -18.33 -5.94 -7.80
CA PHE A 63 -17.93 -5.35 -6.53
C PHE A 63 -17.51 -6.47 -5.57
N ASN A 64 -16.42 -6.29 -4.83
CA ASN A 64 -15.93 -7.29 -3.90
C ASN A 64 -16.48 -6.98 -2.51
N TRP A 65 -17.60 -7.60 -2.12
CA TRP A 65 -18.16 -7.42 -0.77
C TRP A 65 -17.44 -8.29 0.26
N SER A 66 -16.86 -9.41 -0.19
CA SER A 66 -16.19 -10.37 0.69
C SER A 66 -14.81 -9.89 1.17
N ILE A 67 -14.23 -8.87 0.53
CA ILE A 67 -12.96 -8.29 0.98
C ILE A 67 -13.15 -7.61 2.34
N ARG A 68 -12.43 -8.11 3.33
CA ARG A 68 -12.39 -7.50 4.65
C ARG A 68 -11.36 -6.38 4.68
N ILE A 69 -11.81 -5.16 4.95
CA ILE A 69 -10.96 -4.00 5.17
C ILE A 69 -11.09 -3.61 6.64
N GLU A 70 -9.99 -3.65 7.39
CA GLU A 70 -9.99 -3.28 8.80
C GLU A 70 -10.36 -1.79 9.00
N PRO A 71 -11.05 -1.43 10.11
CA PRO A 71 -11.50 -0.05 10.32
C PRO A 71 -10.40 1.00 10.27
N ASP A 72 -9.20 0.66 10.73
CA ASP A 72 -8.01 1.53 10.72
C ASP A 72 -7.58 2.00 9.32
N LEU A 73 -7.89 1.22 8.28
CA LEU A 73 -7.68 1.56 6.88
C LEU A 73 -8.83 2.43 6.30
N GLN A 74 -9.97 2.49 6.97
CA GLN A 74 -11.13 3.27 6.53
C GLN A 74 -11.20 4.66 7.16
N VAL A 75 -10.68 4.82 8.39
CA VAL A 75 -10.70 6.11 9.08
C VAL A 75 -9.85 7.15 8.33
N PRO A 76 -10.40 8.35 8.02
CA PRO A 76 -9.63 9.46 7.47
C PRO A 76 -8.49 9.87 8.41
N PHE A 77 -7.34 10.21 7.84
CA PHE A 77 -6.17 10.64 8.60
C PHE A 77 -5.86 12.10 8.31
N LEU A 78 -5.87 12.94 9.35
CA LEU A 78 -5.46 14.34 9.29
C LEU A 78 -3.98 14.45 9.69
N PRO A 79 -3.07 14.88 8.79
CA PRO A 79 -1.64 14.90 9.07
C PRO A 79 -1.23 16.19 9.79
N THR A 80 -1.53 16.27 11.09
CA THR A 80 -0.93 17.28 11.99
C THR A 80 0.41 16.75 12.52
N HIS A 81 1.31 17.61 13.01
CA HIS A 81 2.56 17.18 13.66
C HIS A 81 2.32 16.20 14.80
N GLU A 82 1.28 16.41 15.61
CA GLU A 82 0.89 15.50 16.67
C GLU A 82 0.48 14.13 16.14
N ASN A 83 -0.40 14.07 15.14
CA ASN A 83 -0.86 12.82 14.57
C ASN A 83 0.26 12.05 13.85
N MET A 84 1.19 12.77 13.21
CA MET A 84 2.36 12.18 12.57
C MET A 84 3.35 11.60 13.60
N ALA A 85 3.61 12.33 14.69
CA ALA A 85 4.49 11.89 15.77
C ALA A 85 3.93 10.68 16.55
N ASN A 86 2.60 10.55 16.61
CA ASN A 86 1.92 9.45 17.30
C ASN A 86 1.77 8.15 16.47
N LEU A 87 2.28 8.10 15.23
CA LEU A 87 2.26 6.89 14.42
C LEU A 87 3.15 5.80 15.05
N ASN A 88 2.62 4.58 15.21
CA ASN A 88 3.40 3.46 15.70
C ASN A 88 4.19 2.85 14.54
N LEU A 89 5.45 3.27 14.38
CA LEU A 89 6.34 2.79 13.31
C LEU A 89 7.36 1.76 13.80
N TYR A 90 7.11 1.13 14.95
CA TYR A 90 7.95 0.05 15.46
C TYR A 90 7.58 -1.30 14.83
N THR A 91 8.55 -2.21 14.69
CA THR A 91 8.32 -3.54 14.10
C THR A 91 7.75 -4.57 15.08
N ASN A 92 7.63 -4.22 16.36
CA ASN A 92 7.10 -5.09 17.42
C ASN A 92 5.55 -5.04 17.49
N GLN A 93 4.89 -5.11 16.34
CA GLN A 93 3.44 -5.11 16.21
C GLN A 93 3.01 -6.00 15.03
N PRO A 94 1.72 -6.34 14.91
CA PRO A 94 1.22 -7.08 13.74
C PRO A 94 1.51 -6.33 12.42
N PRO A 95 1.95 -7.01 11.34
CA PRO A 95 2.32 -6.36 10.07
C PRO A 95 1.20 -5.51 9.47
N GLU A 96 -0.06 -5.91 9.60
CA GLU A 96 -1.21 -5.16 9.11
C GLU A 96 -1.40 -3.82 9.83
N LYS A 97 -1.03 -3.72 11.11
CA LYS A 97 -1.06 -2.46 11.88
C LYS A 97 0.06 -1.54 11.47
N LEU A 98 1.27 -2.08 11.31
CA LEU A 98 2.40 -1.32 10.78
C LEU A 98 2.11 -0.81 9.35
N ALA A 99 1.50 -1.63 8.49
CA ALA A 99 1.10 -1.21 7.15
C ALA A 99 0.07 -0.05 7.18
N ALA A 100 -0.88 -0.07 8.11
CA ALA A 100 -1.85 1.02 8.28
C ALA A 100 -1.17 2.34 8.71
N ASP A 101 -0.18 2.29 9.62
CA ASP A 101 0.57 3.47 10.05
C ASP A 101 1.56 3.97 9.00
N LEU A 102 2.22 3.07 8.26
CA LEU A 102 3.03 3.45 7.09
C LEU A 102 2.18 4.15 6.02
N ARG A 103 0.97 3.65 5.75
CA ARG A 103 0.02 4.31 4.84
C ARG A 103 -0.27 5.75 5.29
N ARG A 104 -0.50 5.95 6.59
CA ARG A 104 -0.76 7.29 7.17
C ARG A 104 0.47 8.19 7.05
N ALA A 105 1.66 7.66 7.34
CA ALA A 105 2.92 8.40 7.21
C ALA A 105 3.13 8.91 5.77
N PHE A 106 3.03 8.04 4.77
CA PHE A 106 3.17 8.44 3.37
C PHE A 106 2.06 9.40 2.93
N SER A 107 0.81 9.20 3.37
CA SER A 107 -0.29 10.14 3.13
C SER A 107 0.00 11.53 3.70
N GLY A 108 0.61 11.59 4.89
CA GLY A 108 1.05 12.83 5.52
C GLY A 108 2.15 13.54 4.72
N ILE A 109 3.16 12.80 4.26
CA ILE A 109 4.22 13.35 3.40
C ILE A 109 3.62 13.95 2.10
N VAL A 110 2.68 13.24 1.47
CA VAL A 110 1.97 13.77 0.29
C VAL A 110 1.20 15.04 0.65
N ALA A 111 0.46 15.04 1.76
CA ALA A 111 -0.30 16.22 2.18
C ALA A 111 0.60 17.44 2.44
N GLY A 112 1.73 17.26 3.14
CA GLY A 112 2.71 18.32 3.40
C GLY A 112 3.34 18.90 2.13
N ASN A 113 3.42 18.11 1.05
CA ASN A 113 4.04 18.54 -0.20
C ASN A 113 3.05 19.18 -1.20
N VAL A 114 1.79 18.73 -1.27
CA VAL A 114 0.86 19.16 -2.34
C VAL A 114 -0.51 19.64 -1.89
N LYS A 115 -0.92 19.42 -0.62
CA LYS A 115 -2.24 19.85 -0.13
C LYS A 115 -2.10 21.13 0.68
N GLU A 116 -2.96 22.11 0.41
CA GLU A 116 -2.93 23.43 1.06
C GLU A 116 -2.84 23.35 2.60
N MET A 117 -3.69 22.52 3.22
CA MET A 117 -3.66 22.30 4.67
C MET A 117 -2.32 21.76 5.17
N GLY A 118 -1.73 20.78 4.47
CA GLY A 118 -0.44 20.21 4.85
C GLY A 118 0.71 21.19 4.64
N ILE A 119 0.72 21.92 3.52
CA ILE A 119 1.72 22.97 3.25
C ILE A 119 1.68 24.05 4.34
N ARG A 120 0.48 24.42 4.82
CA ARG A 120 0.34 25.37 5.93
C ARG A 120 0.93 24.83 7.24
N GLU A 121 0.59 23.59 7.62
CA GLU A 121 1.19 22.94 8.79
C GLU A 121 2.72 22.93 8.72
N ILE A 122 3.29 22.58 7.56
CA ILE A 122 4.75 22.58 7.36
C ILE A 122 5.35 23.99 7.44
N ARG A 123 4.67 25.01 6.89
CA ARG A 123 5.15 26.39 6.94
C ARG A 123 5.15 26.96 8.35
N GLU A 124 4.14 26.62 9.14
CA GLU A 124 3.95 27.17 10.49
C GLU A 124 4.79 26.44 11.55
N LYS A 125 4.92 25.12 11.44
CA LYS A 125 5.54 24.28 12.49
C LYS A 125 6.83 23.58 12.04
N GLY A 126 7.22 23.73 10.78
CA GLY A 126 8.36 23.05 10.20
C GLY A 126 8.02 21.66 9.67
N ARG A 127 9.04 20.88 9.31
CA ARG A 127 8.85 19.49 8.85
C ARG A 127 8.19 18.64 9.94
N TYR A 128 7.39 17.66 9.54
CA TYR A 128 6.91 16.63 10.46
C TYR A 128 8.09 15.91 11.13
#